data_AF-A0AAV6Z560-F1
#
_entry.id   AF-A0AAV6Z560-F1
#
_cell.length_a   1.000
_cell.length_b   1.000
_cell.length_c   1.000
_cell.angle_alpha   90.00
_cell.angle_beta   90.00
_cell.angle_gamma   90.00
#
_symmetry.space_group_name_H-M   'P 1'
#
loop_
_entity.id
_entity.type
_entity.pdbx_description
1 polymer ?
#
loop_
_entity_poly.entity_id
_entity_poly.type
_entity_poly.pdbx_seq_one_letter_code
_entity_poly.pdbx_strand_id
1 'polypeptide(L)'
;MASYTSLLLGVILCTATAHALQCYTCNSQSDNNNCLTATNCSHNETSCATNMISGAIAGISYMSITKTCIASCTSGSDSFAGFITSTSCCTTDLCNANSSTSTKPGCAAIILALGAILTILKSSAL
;
A
#
# COMPACT_ATOMS: atom_id res chain seq x y z
N MET A 1 -38.83 20.35 -14.05
CA MET A 1 -37.48 19.94 -14.48
C MET A 1 -36.47 20.48 -13.48
N ALA A 2 -36.40 19.89 -12.28
CA ALA A 2 -35.59 20.45 -11.17
C ALA A 2 -35.02 19.34 -10.28
N SER A 3 -34.65 18.20 -10.88
CA SER A 3 -34.32 16.98 -10.13
C SER A 3 -33.16 16.20 -10.76
N TYR A 4 -32.13 16.91 -11.23
CA TYR A 4 -30.92 16.23 -11.74
C TYR A 4 -29.61 16.99 -11.48
N THR A 5 -29.65 18.13 -10.80
CA THR A 5 -28.45 18.94 -10.55
C THR A 5 -27.77 18.60 -9.22
N SER A 6 -28.49 18.02 -8.25
CA SER A 6 -27.90 17.63 -6.97
C SER A 6 -27.17 16.28 -7.00
N LEU A 7 -27.43 15.43 -8.00
CA LEU A 7 -26.79 14.10 -8.11
C LEU A 7 -25.39 14.17 -8.75
N LEU A 8 -25.05 15.28 -9.43
CA LEU A 8 -23.78 15.41 -10.14
C LEU A 8 -22.62 15.84 -9.23
N LEU A 9 -22.90 16.43 -8.06
CA LEU A 9 -21.87 16.98 -7.18
C LEU A 9 -21.12 15.93 -6.33
N GLY A 10 -21.69 14.73 -6.15
CA GLY A 10 -21.07 13.66 -5.36
C GLY A 10 -20.07 12.79 -6.13
N VAL A 11 -20.15 12.77 -7.47
CA VAL A 11 -19.28 11.96 -8.34
C VAL A 11 -17.97 12.68 -8.67
N ILE A 12 -17.93 14.01 -8.55
CA ILE A 12 -16.78 14.83 -8.94
C ILE A 12 -15.68 14.86 -7.84
N LEU A 13 -16.00 14.47 -6.60
CA LEU A 13 -14.99 14.41 -5.52
C LEU A 13 -14.09 13.17 -5.57
N CYS A 14 -14.30 12.24 -6.49
CA CYS A 14 -13.29 11.23 -6.84
C CYS A 14 -12.36 11.77 -7.94
N THR A 15 -12.05 13.07 -7.91
CA THR A 15 -10.80 13.52 -8.50
C THR A 15 -9.72 12.88 -7.65
N ALA A 16 -9.16 11.78 -8.14
CA ALA A 16 -7.86 11.30 -7.70
C ALA A 16 -6.92 12.50 -7.87
N THR A 17 -6.80 13.29 -6.81
CA THR A 17 -5.75 14.27 -6.69
C THR A 17 -4.50 13.47 -6.95
N ALA A 18 -3.79 13.78 -8.03
CA ALA A 18 -2.55 13.13 -8.40
C ALA A 18 -1.47 13.57 -7.39
N HIS A 19 -1.67 13.21 -6.14
CA HIS A 19 -0.65 13.28 -5.11
C HIS A 19 0.38 12.22 -5.50
N ALA A 20 1.63 12.66 -5.57
CA ALA A 20 2.75 11.76 -5.69
C ALA A 20 2.71 10.81 -4.49
N LEU A 21 2.69 9.51 -4.78
CA LEU A 21 2.75 8.47 -3.75
C LEU A 21 3.96 8.71 -2.85
N GLN A 22 3.79 8.68 -1.53
CA GLN A 22 4.89 8.76 -0.59
C GLN A 22 5.25 7.35 -0.12
N CYS A 23 6.53 6.97 -0.18
CA CYS A 23 7.01 5.68 0.32
C CYS A 23 8.14 5.89 1.33
N TYR A 24 8.41 4.89 2.17
CA TYR A 24 9.71 4.83 2.84
C TYR A 24 10.77 4.36 1.85
N THR A 25 11.95 4.97 1.88
CA THR A 25 13.12 4.55 1.10
C THR A 25 14.33 4.36 2.00
N CYS A 26 15.19 3.41 1.64
CA CYS A 26 16.48 3.21 2.26
C CYS A 26 17.30 2.23 1.42
N ASN A 27 18.61 2.17 1.66
CA ASN A 27 19.49 1.19 1.04
C ASN A 27 20.24 0.39 2.10
N SER A 28 20.18 -0.94 2.01
CA SER A 28 20.96 -1.90 2.79
C SER A 28 21.03 -1.61 4.30
N GLN A 29 19.86 -1.51 4.94
CA GLN A 29 19.76 -1.35 6.40
C GLN A 29 19.54 -2.70 7.09
N SER A 30 20.21 -2.93 8.22
CA SER A 30 20.00 -4.12 9.04
C SER A 30 18.68 -4.09 9.81
N ASP A 31 18.14 -2.89 10.05
CA ASP A 31 17.01 -2.66 10.93
C ASP A 31 15.96 -1.79 10.27
N ASN A 32 14.69 -2.16 10.43
CA ASN A 32 13.58 -1.42 9.85
C ASN A 32 13.52 0.02 10.38
N ASN A 33 13.88 0.25 11.64
CA ASN A 33 13.84 1.59 12.26
C ASN A 33 14.78 2.58 11.57
N ASN A 34 15.89 2.10 11.00
CA ASN A 34 16.84 2.89 10.22
C ASN A 34 16.41 3.01 8.74
N CYS A 35 15.30 2.38 8.36
CA CYS A 35 14.77 2.29 7.00
C CYS A 35 13.35 2.90 6.90
N LEU A 36 13.19 4.09 7.49
CA LEU A 36 11.93 4.84 7.54
C LEU A 36 12.10 6.29 7.04
N THR A 37 12.92 6.50 6.00
CA THR A 37 13.02 7.81 5.35
C THR A 37 11.85 8.02 4.40
N ALA A 38 10.89 8.87 4.77
CA ALA A 38 9.77 9.22 3.89
C ALA A 38 10.27 9.95 2.64
N THR A 39 9.79 9.54 1.46
CA THR A 39 10.20 10.08 0.16
C THR A 39 8.98 10.20 -0.74
N ASN A 40 8.83 11.35 -1.40
CA ASN A 40 7.84 11.53 -2.46
C ASN A 40 8.34 10.81 -3.72
N CYS A 41 7.56 9.85 -4.21
CA CYS A 41 7.89 9.11 -5.43
C CYS A 41 7.65 9.97 -6.68
N SER A 42 8.27 9.59 -7.78
CA SER A 42 7.98 10.20 -9.08
C SER A 42 6.55 9.89 -9.54
N HIS A 43 5.98 10.70 -10.42
CA HIS A 43 4.64 10.48 -10.97
C HIS A 43 4.48 9.10 -11.64
N ASN A 44 5.56 8.53 -12.19
CA ASN A 44 5.52 7.22 -12.82
C ASN A 44 5.64 6.06 -11.81
N GLU A 45 6.04 6.34 -10.56
CA GLU A 45 6.25 5.35 -9.51
C GLU A 45 5.00 5.19 -8.66
N THR A 46 4.19 4.17 -8.99
CA THR A 46 2.88 3.96 -8.40
C THR A 46 2.86 2.88 -7.33
N SER A 47 4.03 2.40 -6.89
CA SER A 47 4.16 1.37 -5.86
C SER A 47 5.37 1.62 -4.95
N CYS A 48 5.23 1.23 -3.68
CA CYS A 48 6.33 1.06 -2.76
C CYS A 48 6.81 -0.40 -2.80
N ALA A 49 8.11 -0.62 -2.90
CA ALA A 49 8.74 -1.93 -2.81
C ALA A 49 9.57 -2.03 -1.52
N THR A 50 9.60 -3.23 -0.94
CA THR A 50 10.49 -3.60 0.16
C THR A 50 11.18 -4.90 -0.20
N ASN A 51 12.49 -4.85 -0.34
CA ASN A 51 13.33 -6.01 -0.62
C ASN A 51 14.10 -6.34 0.65
N MET A 52 13.98 -7.59 1.09
CA MET A 52 14.66 -8.13 2.25
C MET A 52 15.55 -9.28 1.82
N ILE A 53 16.78 -9.28 2.30
CA ILE A 53 17.72 -10.38 2.14
C ILE A 53 18.09 -10.84 3.54
N SER A 54 17.87 -12.10 3.85
CA SER A 54 18.27 -12.70 5.13
C SER A 54 18.98 -14.02 4.90
N GLY A 55 19.86 -14.43 5.81
CA GLY A 55 20.57 -15.69 5.70
C GLY A 55 21.50 -15.90 6.88
N ALA A 56 22.11 -17.08 6.96
CA ALA A 56 23.12 -17.36 7.97
C ALA A 56 24.26 -18.20 7.39
N ILE A 57 25.49 -17.85 7.74
CA ILE A 57 26.70 -18.55 7.30
C ILE A 57 27.57 -18.78 8.52
N ALA A 58 27.95 -20.05 8.78
CA ALA A 58 28.81 -20.43 9.91
C ALA A 58 28.35 -19.85 11.27
N GLY A 59 27.04 -19.74 11.49
CA GLY A 59 26.45 -19.20 12.73
C GLY A 59 26.33 -17.66 12.78
N ILE A 60 26.74 -16.95 11.74
CA ILE A 60 26.58 -15.49 11.64
C ILE A 60 25.34 -15.20 10.80
N SER A 61 24.35 -14.55 11.40
CA SER A 61 23.13 -14.10 10.73
C SER A 61 23.36 -12.79 9.97
N TYR A 62 22.82 -12.70 8.76
CA TYR A 62 22.82 -11.52 7.92
C TYR A 62 21.38 -11.10 7.61
N MET A 63 21.11 -9.79 7.67
CA MET A 63 19.85 -9.19 7.24
C MET A 63 20.12 -7.84 6.57
N SER A 64 19.46 -7.61 5.44
CA SER A 64 19.52 -6.36 4.70
C SER A 64 18.15 -6.01 4.17
N ILE A 65 17.74 -4.77 4.41
CA ILE A 65 16.45 -4.20 4.01
C ILE A 65 16.73 -3.04 3.07
N THR A 66 16.04 -3.05 1.93
CA THR A 66 16.04 -1.96 0.94
C THR A 66 14.59 -1.62 0.65
N LYS A 67 14.26 -0.33 0.66
CA LYS A 67 12.92 0.16 0.31
C LYS A 67 13.02 1.20 -0.79
N THR A 68 12.13 1.14 -1.77
CA THR A 68 12.18 2.03 -2.94
C THR A 68 10.77 2.39 -3.43
N CYS A 69 10.69 3.50 -4.16
CA CYS A 69 9.60 3.77 -5.09
C CYS A 69 9.85 2.96 -6.38
N ILE A 70 8.78 2.48 -7.03
CA ILE A 70 8.88 1.76 -8.31
C ILE A 70 7.58 1.88 -9.11
N ALA A 71 7.67 1.85 -10.44
CA ALA A 71 6.52 1.89 -11.33
C ALA A 71 5.65 0.63 -11.27
N SER A 72 6.29 -0.54 -11.18
CA SER A 72 5.61 -1.83 -11.08
C SER A 72 6.38 -2.75 -10.15
N CYS A 73 5.66 -3.49 -9.32
CA CYS A 73 6.24 -4.33 -8.28
C CYS A 73 5.48 -5.65 -8.22
N THR A 74 6.22 -6.75 -8.09
CA THR A 74 5.65 -8.09 -7.88
C THR A 74 6.19 -8.67 -6.58
N SER A 75 5.29 -8.98 -5.66
CA SER A 75 5.65 -9.61 -4.40
C SER A 75 6.06 -11.06 -4.65
N GLY A 76 7.07 -11.53 -3.93
CA GLY A 76 7.58 -12.89 -4.08
C GLY A 76 8.73 -13.15 -3.13
N SER A 77 9.15 -14.40 -3.05
CA SER A 77 10.27 -14.80 -2.23
C SER A 77 11.01 -15.94 -2.88
N ASP A 78 12.33 -15.84 -2.90
CA ASP A 78 13.24 -16.84 -3.44
C ASP A 78 14.28 -17.22 -2.39
N SER A 79 14.92 -18.36 -2.59
CA SER A 79 16.03 -18.79 -1.72
C SER A 79 17.18 -19.33 -2.56
N PHE A 80 18.40 -18.97 -2.19
CA PHE A 80 19.61 -19.40 -2.87
C PHE A 80 20.77 -19.52 -1.87
N ALA A 81 21.45 -20.67 -1.86
CA ALA A 81 22.67 -20.90 -1.07
C ALA A 81 22.57 -20.51 0.42
N GLY A 82 21.41 -20.76 1.06
CA GLY A 82 21.18 -20.44 2.48
C GLY A 82 20.75 -19.00 2.75
N PHE A 83 20.53 -18.20 1.70
CA PHE A 83 19.92 -16.89 1.76
C PHE A 83 18.46 -16.95 1.28
N ILE A 84 17.62 -16.12 1.87
CA ILE A 84 16.22 -15.89 1.51
C ILE A 84 16.11 -14.44 1.06
N THR A 85 15.55 -14.22 -0.12
CA THR A 85 15.25 -12.90 -0.66
C THR A 85 13.74 -12.74 -0.77
N SER A 86 13.16 -11.73 -0.15
CA SER A 86 11.71 -11.48 -0.15
C SER A 86 11.42 -10.07 -0.64
N THR A 87 10.43 -9.93 -1.52
CA THR A 87 9.94 -8.66 -2.05
C THR A 87 8.48 -8.49 -1.65
N SER A 88 8.14 -7.35 -1.06
CA SER A 88 6.77 -6.96 -0.70
C SER A 88 6.41 -5.63 -1.35
N CYS A 89 5.22 -5.58 -1.94
CA CYS A 89 4.72 -4.44 -2.70
C CYS A 89 3.42 -3.88 -2.10
N CYS A 90 3.27 -2.56 -2.13
CA CYS A 90 2.03 -1.89 -1.73
C CYS A 90 1.89 -0.53 -2.45
N THR A 91 0.69 0.07 -2.44
CA THR A 91 0.35 1.22 -3.33
C THR A 91 -0.32 2.38 -2.59
N THR A 92 -0.12 2.49 -1.27
CA THR A 92 -0.68 3.59 -0.45
C THR A 92 0.43 4.31 0.27
N ASP A 93 0.20 5.55 0.70
CA ASP A 93 1.26 6.34 1.33
C ASP A 93 1.85 5.64 2.54
N LEU A 94 3.18 5.59 2.58
CA LEU A 94 4.01 5.04 3.65
C LEU A 94 3.65 3.59 4.01
N CYS A 95 3.03 2.83 3.09
CA CYS A 95 2.52 1.48 3.34
C CYS A 95 3.62 0.46 3.66
N ASN A 96 4.85 0.73 3.22
CA ASN A 96 6.01 -0.11 3.46
C ASN A 96 6.70 0.20 4.80
N ALA A 97 5.95 0.65 5.82
CA ALA A 97 6.44 0.88 7.18
C ALA A 97 6.94 -0.43 7.83
N ASN A 98 6.20 -1.52 7.62
CA ASN A 98 6.46 -2.84 8.18
C ASN A 98 6.40 -3.86 7.03
N SER A 99 7.23 -4.90 7.11
CA SER A 99 7.23 -6.03 6.17
C SER A 99 5.99 -6.93 6.26
N SER A 100 4.93 -6.49 6.93
CA SER A 100 3.66 -7.19 6.97
C SER A 100 2.84 -6.82 5.75
N THR A 101 2.56 -7.81 4.92
CA THR A 101 1.53 -7.83 3.88
C THR A 101 0.38 -6.89 4.22
N SER A 102 0.37 -5.71 3.58
CA SER A 102 -0.75 -4.78 3.68
C SER A 102 -1.90 -5.35 2.85
N THR A 103 -2.72 -6.20 3.47
CA THR A 103 -4.00 -6.63 2.91
C THR A 103 -4.91 -5.43 2.85
N LYS A 104 -5.20 -4.96 1.63
CA LYS A 104 -6.18 -3.92 1.33
C LYS A 104 -7.55 -4.31 1.91
N PRO A 105 -8.18 -3.51 2.79
CA PRO A 105 -9.63 -3.40 2.74
C PRO A 105 -9.92 -2.57 1.48
N GLY A 106 -10.28 -3.23 0.39
CA GLY A 106 -10.72 -2.53 -0.81
C GLY A 106 -11.91 -1.63 -0.49
N CYS A 107 -12.02 -0.49 -1.18
CA CYS A 107 -13.15 0.45 -1.07
C CYS A 107 -14.54 -0.21 -1.25
N ALA A 108 -14.59 -1.46 -1.73
CA ALA A 108 -15.79 -2.30 -1.76
C ALA A 108 -16.47 -2.46 -0.38
N ALA A 109 -15.71 -2.42 0.73
CA ALA A 109 -16.30 -2.53 2.08
C ALA A 109 -17.14 -1.31 2.47
N ILE A 110 -16.84 -0.13 1.93
CA ILE A 110 -17.55 1.12 2.26
C ILE A 110 -18.90 1.19 1.52
N ILE A 111 -18.98 0.60 0.32
CA ILE A 111 -20.20 0.57 -0.50
C ILE A 111 -21.29 -0.32 0.15
N LEU A 112 -20.90 -1.40 0.82
CA LEU A 112 -21.83 -2.33 1.47
C LEU A 112 -22.45 -1.76 2.76
N ALA A 113 -21.73 -0.93 3.51
CA ALA A 113 -22.24 -0.33 4.74
C ALA A 113 -23.31 0.75 4.46
N LEU A 114 -23.10 1.57 3.42
CA LEU A 114 -24.05 2.63 3.03
C LEU A 114 -25.32 2.05 2.37
N GLY A 115 -25.21 0.94 1.64
CA GLY A 115 -26.35 0.26 1.04
C GLY A 115 -27.32 -0.33 2.07
N ALA A 116 -26.80 -0.89 3.17
CA ALA A 116 -27.63 -1.45 4.24
C ALA A 116 -28.35 -0.33 5.04
N ILE A 117 -27.71 0.79 5.31
CA ILE A 117 -28.31 1.89 6.08
C ILE A 117 -29.52 2.51 5.34
N LEU A 118 -29.44 2.59 4.00
CA LEU A 118 -30.52 3.11 3.16
C LEU A 118 -31.74 2.17 3.05
N THR A 119 -31.54 0.85 3.16
CA THR A 119 -32.66 -0.11 3.15
C THR A 119 -33.36 -0.16 4.50
N ILE A 120 -32.63 -0.09 5.60
CA ILE A 120 -33.21 -0.10 6.97
C ILE A 120 -34.02 1.18 7.22
N LEU A 121 -33.52 2.35 6.81
CA LEU A 121 -34.23 3.63 6.99
C LEU A 121 -35.53 3.69 6.18
N LYS A 122 -35.60 3.01 5.03
CA LYS A 122 -36.83 2.88 4.24
C LYS A 122 -37.84 1.93 4.88
N SER A 123 -37.40 0.91 5.60
CA SER A 123 -38.28 -0.04 6.30
C SER A 123 -38.84 0.51 7.62
N SER A 124 -38.23 1.52 8.23
CA SER A 124 -38.75 2.17 9.44
C SER A 124 -39.71 3.34 9.16
N ALA A 125 -39.93 3.67 7.89
CA ALA A 125 -40.81 4.77 7.44
C ALA A 125 -42.08 4.27 6.70
N LEU A 126 -42.40 2.98 6.79
CA LEU A 126 -43.67 2.39 6.33
C LEU A 126 -44.39 1.70 7.49
#